data_AF-A0A2G9MP47-F1
#
_entry.id   AF-A0A2G9MP47-F1
#
_cell.length_a   1.000
_cell.length_b   1.000
_cell.length_c   1.000
_cell.angle_alpha   90.00
_cell.angle_beta   90.00
_cell.angle_gamma   90.00
#
_symmetry.space_group_name_H-M   'P 1'
#
loop_
_entity.id
_entity.type
_entity.pdbx_description
1 polymer ?
#
loop_
_entity_poly.entity_id
_entity_poly.type
_entity_poly.pdbx_seq_one_letter_code
_entity_poly.pdbx_strand_id
1 'polypeptide(L)' 'MLKVAKKCGKIVTIEEHQVSTGMGSAIAEFLAETYPVPMRFIGIKDHYGESGNPDELLKKFGLTKEQIIKTVRGFK' A
#
# COMPACT_ATOMS: atom_id res chain seq x y z
N MET A 1 11.15 -7.41 -7.65
CA MET A 1 9.76 -6.99 -7.97
C MET A 1 9.19 -7.66 -9.23
N LEU A 2 9.83 -7.53 -10.41
CA LEU A 2 9.30 -7.99 -11.71
C LEU A 2 8.82 -9.47 -11.74
N LYS A 3 9.57 -10.40 -11.13
CA LYS A 3 9.18 -11.81 -11.00
C LYS A 3 7.83 -11.99 -10.28
N VAL A 4 7.57 -11.19 -9.25
CA VAL A 4 6.35 -11.25 -8.45
C VAL A 4 5.18 -10.67 -9.24
N ALA A 5 5.37 -9.53 -9.91
CA ALA A 5 4.35 -8.90 -10.75
C ALA A 5 3.85 -9.87 -11.84
N LYS A 6 4.77 -10.54 -12.53
CA LYS A 6 4.44 -11.55 -13.56
C LYS A 6 3.71 -12.77 -12.99
N LYS A 7 4.05 -13.20 -11.76
CA LYS A 7 3.42 -14.37 -11.13
C LYS A 7 2.03 -14.06 -10.58
N CYS A 8 1.84 -12.89 -9.97
CA CYS A 8 0.63 -12.58 -9.21
C CYS A 8 -0.41 -11.80 -10.03
N GLY A 9 0.00 -11.01 -11.02
CA GLY A 9 -0.90 -10.23 -11.88
C GLY A 9 -1.60 -9.04 -11.20
N LYS A 10 -1.52 -8.92 -9.86
CA LYS A 10 -2.00 -7.77 -9.07
C LYS A 10 -1.08 -7.56 -7.88
N ILE A 11 -0.89 -6.30 -7.48
CA ILE A 11 -0.03 -5.93 -6.35
C ILE A 11 -0.81 -5.05 -5.36
N VAL A 12 -0.67 -5.34 -4.07
CA VAL A 12 -1.12 -4.46 -2.98
C VAL A 12 0.11 -4.12 -2.14
N THR A 13 0.41 -2.84 -1.97
CA THR A 13 1.49 -2.38 -1.09
C THR A 13 0.93 -1.89 0.23
N ILE A 14 1.71 -2.04 1.30
CA ILE A 14 1.36 -1.63 2.65
C ILE A 14 2.57 -0.96 3.27
N GLU A 15 2.41 0.24 3.78
CA GLU A 15 3.50 1.00 4.43
C GLU A 15 2.96 1.96 5.48
N GLU A 16 3.71 2.16 6.56
CA GLU A 16 3.47 3.22 7.54
C GLU A 16 4.11 4.53 7.06
N HIS A 17 3.74 4.96 5.85
CA HIS A 17 4.27 6.14 5.17
C HIS A 17 3.24 6.72 4.20
N GLN A 18 3.49 7.94 3.68
CA GLN A 18 2.68 8.53 2.62
C GLN A 18 2.66 7.64 1.39
N VAL A 19 1.46 7.30 0.91
CA VAL A 19 1.29 6.50 -0.32
C VAL A 19 1.81 7.21 -1.57
N SER A 20 1.83 8.55 -1.56
CA SER A 20 2.18 9.37 -2.72
C SER A 20 3.68 9.48 -2.99
N THR A 21 4.53 9.13 -2.01
CA THR A 21 5.99 9.29 -2.12
C THR A 21 6.77 8.10 -1.55
N GLY A 22 6.07 7.08 -1.08
CA GLY A 22 6.65 5.95 -0.37
C GLY A 22 7.09 4.80 -1.28
N MET A 23 7.27 3.63 -0.64
CA MET A 23 7.65 2.38 -1.31
C MET A 23 6.65 2.01 -2.41
N GLY A 24 5.36 2.21 -2.17
CA GLY A 24 4.31 1.97 -3.15
C GLY A 24 4.52 2.75 -4.44
N SER A 25 4.78 4.06 -4.35
CA SER A 25 5.05 4.92 -5.52
C SER A 25 6.26 4.43 -6.30
N ALA A 26 7.38 4.14 -5.62
CA ALA A 26 8.58 3.64 -6.27
C ALA A 26 8.36 2.30 -7.01
N ILE A 27 7.55 1.39 -6.44
CA ILE A 27 7.15 0.15 -7.12
C ILE A 27 6.25 0.46 -8.32
N ALA A 28 5.33 1.42 -8.21
CA ALA A 28 4.43 1.80 -9.28
C ALA A 28 5.17 2.40 -10.47
N GLU A 29 6.13 3.29 -10.21
CA GLU A 29 7.03 3.87 -11.22
C GLU A 29 7.79 2.78 -11.98
N PHE A 30 8.47 1.89 -11.24
CA PHE A 30 9.19 0.77 -11.85
C PHE A 30 8.28 -0.14 -12.69
N LEU A 31 7.08 -0.45 -12.22
CA LEU A 31 6.15 -1.34 -12.93
C LEU A 31 5.48 -0.66 -14.13
N ALA A 32 5.24 0.65 -14.07
CA ALA A 32 4.71 1.41 -15.21
C ALA A 32 5.67 1.35 -16.41
N GLU A 33 6.98 1.38 -16.18
CA GLU A 33 7.98 1.29 -17.24
C GLU A 33 8.26 -0.15 -17.71
N THR A 34 8.11 -1.14 -16.82
CA THR A 34 8.60 -2.51 -17.11
C THR A 34 7.51 -3.54 -17.37
N TYR A 35 6.47 -3.58 -16.54
CA TYR A 35 5.38 -4.56 -16.65
C TYR A 35 4.15 -4.08 -15.85
N PRO A 36 3.30 -3.24 -16.47
CA PRO A 36 2.16 -2.65 -15.77
C PRO A 36 1.19 -3.73 -15.29
N VAL A 37 0.84 -3.67 -14.02
CA VAL A 37 -0.18 -4.53 -13.40
C VAL A 37 -1.07 -3.69 -12.50
N PRO A 38 -2.34 -4.07 -12.27
CA PRO A 38 -3.20 -3.39 -11.33
C PRO A 38 -2.57 -3.30 -9.93
N MET A 39 -2.63 -2.10 -9.34
CA MET A 39 -2.11 -1.82 -8.00
C MET A 39 -3.15 -1.22 -7.05
N ARG A 40 -2.96 -1.47 -5.75
CA ARG A 40 -3.61 -0.78 -4.63
C ARG A 40 -2.57 -0.41 -3.57
N PHE A 41 -2.77 0.73 -2.92
CA PHE A 41 -1.86 1.28 -1.93
C PHE A 41 -2.58 1.39 -0.58
N ILE A 42 -1.97 0.81 0.45
CA ILE A 42 -2.38 0.94 1.85
C ILE A 42 -1.27 1.71 2.57
N GLY A 43 -1.61 2.85 3.14
CA GLY A 43 -0.65 3.75 3.79
C GLY A 43 -1.31 5.05 4.21
N ILE A 44 -0.50 6.00 4.66
CA ILE A 44 -0.94 7.33 5.07
C ILE A 44 -1.35 8.13 3.83
N LYS A 45 -2.46 8.87 3.93
CA LYS A 45 -3.03 9.63 2.83
C LYS A 45 -3.12 11.11 3.19
N ASP A 46 -2.07 11.84 2.82
CA ASP A 46 -1.99 13.30 3.00
C ASP A 46 -2.33 13.75 4.42
N HIS A 47 -1.69 13.08 5.38
CA HIS A 47 -1.90 13.32 6.79
C HIS A 47 -0.57 13.37 7.54
N TYR A 48 -0.40 14.33 8.44
CA TYR A 48 0.80 14.44 9.26
C TYR A 48 0.91 13.29 10.27
N GLY A 49 2.15 13.03 10.73
CA GLY A 49 2.36 12.15 11.88
C GLY A 49 1.75 12.74 13.15
N GLU A 50 1.35 11.88 14.07
CA GLU A 50 0.82 12.27 15.36
C GLU A 50 1.57 11.57 16.49
N SER A 51 1.58 12.18 17.67
CA SER A 51 2.09 11.56 18.89
C SER A 51 0.96 10.80 19.60
N GLY A 52 1.20 9.56 20.00
CA GLY A 52 0.19 8.74 20.65
C GLY A 52 0.61 7.29 20.76
N ASN A 53 -0.31 6.43 21.23
CA ASN A 53 -0.07 4.99 21.27
C ASN A 53 0.01 4.43 19.83
N PRO A 54 1.05 3.65 19.48
CA PRO A 54 1.22 3.12 18.12
C PRO A 54 0.02 2.34 17.60
N ASP A 55 -0.61 1.50 18.42
CA ASP A 55 -1.73 0.66 17.99
C ASP A 55 -2.98 1.50 17.70
N GLU A 56 -3.18 2.59 18.45
CA GLU A 56 -4.28 3.52 18.22
C GLU A 56 -4.04 4.35 16.95
N LEU A 57 -2.80 4.77 16.72
CA LEU A 57 -2.41 5.49 15.51
C LEU A 57 -2.55 4.62 14.27
N LEU A 58 -2.09 3.37 14.30
CA LEU A 58 -2.27 2.43 13.19
C LEU A 58 -3.76 2.21 12.88
N LYS A 59 -4.60 2.08 13.91
CA LYS A 59 -6.06 2.01 13.73
C LYS A 59 -6.63 3.27 13.10
N LYS A 60 -6.25 4.44 13.61
CA LYS A 60 -6.67 5.75 13.08
C LYS A 60 -6.31 5.92 11.61
N PHE A 61 -5.11 5.49 11.23
CA PHE A 61 -4.62 5.55 9.85
C PHE A 61 -5.10 4.39 8.96
N GLY A 62 -5.94 3.49 9.49
CA GLY A 62 -6.47 2.37 8.71
C GLY A 62 -5.44 1.30 8.37
N LEU A 63 -4.32 1.26 9.09
CA LEU A 63 -3.26 0.26 8.98
C LEU A 63 -3.58 -0.96 9.86
N THR A 64 -4.80 -1.49 9.74
CA THR A 64 -5.26 -2.65 10.50
C THR A 64 -5.33 -3.90 9.65
N LYS A 65 -5.23 -5.06 10.30
CA LYS A 65 -5.42 -6.37 9.67
C LYS A 65 -6.74 -6.45 8.90
N GLU A 66 -7.82 -5.94 9.49
CA GLU A 66 -9.16 -5.95 8.90
C GLU A 66 -9.19 -5.15 7.61
N GLN A 67 -8.56 -3.97 7.60
CA GLN A 67 -8.51 -3.10 6.44
C GLN A 67 -7.62 -3.67 5.32
N ILE A 68 -6.53 -4.35 5.68
CA ILE A 68 -5.69 -5.09 4.74
C ILE A 68 -6.50 -6.20 4.06
N ILE A 69 -7.17 -7.05 4.85
CA ILE A 69 -8.00 -8.14 4.33
C ILE A 69 -9.11 -7.60 3.42
N LYS A 70 -9.79 -6.52 3.85
CA LYS A 70 -10.84 -5.87 3.06
C LYS A 70 -10.32 -5.37 1.73
N THR A 71 -9.16 -4.70 1.72
CA THR A 71 -8.53 -4.18 0.49
C THR A 71 -8.18 -5.32 -0.47
N VAL A 72 -7.53 -6.38 0.03
CA VAL A 72 -7.11 -7.51 -0.80
C VAL A 72 -8.33 -8.26 -1.37
N ARG A 73 -9.34 -8.56 -0.55
CA ARG A 73 -10.55 -9.28 -1.00
C ARG A 73 -11.44 -8.44 -1.91
N GLY A 74 -11.45 -7.12 -1.74
CA GLY A 74 -12.20 -6.19 -2.58
C GLY A 74 -11.53 -5.86 -3.92
N PHE A 75 -10.27 -6.27 -4.11
CA PHE A 75 -9.51 -5.99 -5.33
C PHE A 75 -9.92 -6.92 -6.49
N LYS A 76 -11.07 -6.61 -7.10
CA LYS A 76 -11.60 -7.30 -8.29
C LYS A 76 -10.74 -7.10 -9.52
#